data_AF-A0A4Q4CMX5-F1
#
_entry.id   AF-A0A4Q4CMX5-F1
#
_cell.length_a   1.000
_cell.length_b   1.000
_cell.length_c   1.000
_cell.angle_alpha   90.00
_cell.angle_beta   90.00
_cell.angle_gamma   90.00
#
_symmetry.space_group_name_H-M   'P 1'
#
loop_
_entity.id
_entity.type
_entity.pdbx_description
1 polymer ?
#
loop_
_entity_poly.entity_id
_entity_poly.type
_entity_poly.pdbx_seq_one_letter_code
_entity_poly.pdbx_strand_id
1 'polypeptide(L)'
;MSWYDKVVWQEGMFLRAQHFQQQDRYLEHLLQARTAPLRPHPWGVTELSLDRDLLGAGKFALAAAAGVLEDGTPFAIPGQADQPMPLDLTEGTRNAVVYLAAPIRQPGSPEVAFVEGPDSGGARYGLRSFEAFDTHSDSTLPAELQVGRPRLRFMLETEERAGFTCIGIARIVEVQADRRVVVDERYIPTCLRISAAPPLANLVAELVGMIGQRAEALAGRLAQPGSRGVADVSQFLLLQALNRWQPLLAHWADAGNVHPEAFYATLVQVAGELATFTDPSRRGSAYPGYRHEDLQRSFAPVIADLRRALSADIDQNAVSIPLRDARHGVRIGPITDRNWLRAGSFVLSVQA
;
A
#
# COMPACT_ATOMS: atom_id res chain seq x y z
N MET A 1 -34.97 11.86 6.07
CA MET A 1 -33.81 11.47 6.91
C MET A 1 -33.16 12.76 7.38
N SER A 2 -33.23 13.08 8.67
CA SER A 2 -32.72 14.35 9.25
C SER A 2 -31.53 14.18 10.19
N TRP A 3 -30.96 12.97 10.26
CA TRP A 3 -29.91 12.61 11.22
C TRP A 3 -28.66 13.48 11.10
N TYR A 4 -28.33 13.96 9.90
CA TYR A 4 -27.18 14.81 9.64
C TYR A 4 -27.57 16.26 9.34
N ASP A 5 -28.80 16.69 9.62
CA ASP A 5 -29.24 18.04 9.28
C ASP A 5 -28.63 19.11 10.20
N LYS A 6 -28.51 20.33 9.67
CA LYS A 6 -27.96 21.47 10.38
C LYS A 6 -28.87 21.90 11.55
N VAL A 7 -28.26 22.19 12.69
CA VAL A 7 -28.95 22.81 13.83
C VAL A 7 -29.33 24.26 13.50
N VAL A 8 -30.59 24.62 13.76
CA VAL A 8 -31.08 26.01 13.65
C VAL A 8 -31.03 26.66 15.03
N TRP A 9 -30.18 27.68 15.16
CA TRP A 9 -30.02 28.45 16.40
C TRP A 9 -31.02 29.62 16.41
N GLN A 10 -31.96 29.58 17.34
CA GLN A 10 -32.99 30.61 17.49
C GLN A 10 -32.70 31.49 18.71
N GLU A 11 -33.08 32.76 18.62
CA GLU A 11 -33.02 33.67 19.75
C GLU A 11 -33.90 33.15 20.90
N GLY A 12 -33.39 33.20 22.13
CA GLY A 12 -34.10 32.72 23.33
C GLY A 12 -34.12 31.18 23.49
N MET A 13 -33.45 30.42 22.63
CA MET A 13 -33.39 28.96 22.75
C MET A 13 -32.55 28.51 23.96
N PHE A 14 -33.09 27.57 24.76
CA PHE A 14 -32.34 26.92 25.84
C PHE A 14 -31.35 25.89 25.30
N LEU A 15 -30.07 26.03 25.67
CA LEU A 15 -29.01 25.09 25.27
C LEU A 15 -29.20 23.72 25.93
N ARG A 16 -28.97 22.66 25.15
CA ARG A 16 -28.97 21.27 25.59
C ARG A 16 -27.83 20.54 24.89
N ALA A 17 -27.33 19.46 25.48
CA ALA A 17 -26.24 18.67 24.91
C ALA A 17 -26.52 18.20 23.47
N GLN A 18 -27.79 17.90 23.17
CA GLN A 18 -28.23 17.45 21.85
C GLN A 18 -27.95 18.48 20.74
N HIS A 19 -27.97 19.79 21.04
CA HIS A 19 -27.65 20.80 20.05
C HIS A 19 -26.19 20.71 19.62
N PHE A 20 -25.27 20.51 20.57
CA PHE A 20 -23.85 20.34 20.28
C PHE A 20 -23.58 19.00 19.57
N GLN A 21 -24.15 17.90 20.08
CA GLN A 21 -24.02 16.57 19.45
C GLN A 21 -24.52 16.55 18.00
N GLN A 22 -25.65 17.22 17.71
CA GLN A 22 -26.17 17.32 16.35
C GLN A 22 -25.30 18.24 15.48
N GLN A 23 -24.78 19.34 16.04
CA GLN A 23 -23.86 20.21 15.33
C GLN A 23 -22.58 19.48 14.92
N ASP A 24 -21.96 18.73 15.85
CA ASP A 24 -20.75 17.94 15.58
C ASP A 24 -21.02 16.92 14.46
N ARG A 25 -22.13 16.18 14.58
CA ARG A 25 -22.55 15.21 13.57
C ARG A 25 -22.79 15.83 12.19
N TYR A 26 -23.43 17.01 12.12
CA TYR A 26 -23.61 17.75 10.87
C TYR A 26 -22.26 18.13 10.26
N LEU A 27 -21.32 18.64 11.07
CA LEU A 27 -20.00 19.07 10.61
C LEU A 27 -19.14 17.89 10.13
N GLU A 28 -19.09 16.81 10.91
CA GLU A 28 -18.42 15.56 10.54
C GLU A 28 -18.96 15.01 9.21
N HIS A 29 -20.29 14.97 9.06
CA HIS A 29 -20.92 14.50 7.83
C HIS A 29 -20.62 15.42 6.64
N LEU A 30 -20.66 16.74 6.83
CA LEU A 30 -20.30 17.70 5.79
C LEU A 30 -18.86 17.50 5.33
N LEU A 31 -17.92 17.31 6.27
CA LEU A 31 -16.52 17.02 5.96
C LEU A 31 -16.38 15.70 5.19
N GLN A 32 -17.03 14.63 5.64
CA GLN A 32 -16.98 13.34 4.97
C GLN A 32 -17.60 13.40 3.57
N ALA A 33 -18.77 14.04 3.41
CA ALA A 33 -19.43 14.20 2.12
C ALA A 33 -18.60 15.02 1.12
N ARG A 34 -17.76 15.94 1.61
CA ARG A 34 -16.85 16.75 0.77
C ARG A 34 -15.55 16.04 0.43
N THR A 35 -15.04 15.19 1.32
CA THR A 35 -13.72 14.56 1.18
C THR A 35 -13.79 13.15 0.59
N ALA A 36 -14.83 12.38 0.88
CA ALA A 36 -15.02 11.03 0.35
C ALA A 36 -14.97 10.94 -1.19
N PRO A 37 -15.55 11.86 -1.97
CA PRO A 37 -15.51 11.78 -3.44
C PRO A 37 -14.19 12.28 -4.05
N LEU A 38 -13.27 12.86 -3.27
CA LEU A 38 -12.00 13.38 -3.80
C LEU A 38 -11.05 12.27 -4.27
N ARG A 39 -11.24 11.05 -3.77
CA ARG A 39 -10.46 9.87 -4.19
C ARG A 39 -11.28 8.59 -4.03
N PRO A 40 -11.04 7.56 -4.86
CA PRO A 40 -11.54 6.22 -4.59
C PRO A 40 -10.96 5.69 -3.27
N HIS A 41 -11.81 5.01 -2.50
CA HIS A 41 -11.43 4.30 -1.28
C HIS A 41 -10.59 5.13 -0.28
N PRO A 42 -11.15 6.22 0.28
CA PRO A 42 -10.44 7.15 1.18
C PRO A 42 -10.28 6.62 2.62
N TRP A 43 -10.05 5.31 2.79
CA TRP A 43 -9.93 4.66 4.11
C TRP A 43 -8.79 3.64 4.12
N GLY A 44 -8.44 3.12 5.30
CA GLY A 44 -7.31 2.22 5.50
C GLY A 44 -6.21 2.83 6.38
N VAL A 45 -5.16 2.04 6.62
CA VAL A 45 -4.02 2.46 7.45
C VAL A 45 -3.08 3.40 6.70
N THR A 46 -2.61 4.41 7.40
CA THR A 46 -1.48 5.27 7.01
C THR A 46 -0.18 4.90 7.71
N GLU A 47 -0.29 4.19 8.83
CA GLU A 47 0.82 3.66 9.62
C GLU A 47 0.34 2.36 10.27
N LEU A 48 1.20 1.35 10.32
CA LEU A 48 0.91 0.08 10.97
C LEU A 48 2.19 -0.58 11.45
N SER A 49 2.24 -0.90 12.74
CA SER A 49 3.33 -1.61 13.39
C SER A 49 2.78 -2.62 14.39
N LEU A 50 3.11 -3.90 14.20
CA LEU A 50 2.71 -4.98 15.09
C LEU A 50 3.62 -5.02 16.31
N ASP A 51 3.03 -5.35 17.47
CA ASP A 51 3.82 -5.66 18.67
C ASP A 51 4.41 -7.07 18.54
N ARG A 52 5.71 -7.14 18.24
CA ARG A 52 6.42 -8.41 18.01
C ARG A 52 6.64 -9.20 19.31
N ASP A 53 6.69 -8.54 20.46
CA ASP A 53 6.90 -9.20 21.75
C ASP A 53 5.63 -9.93 22.19
N LEU A 54 4.46 -9.29 22.03
CA LEU A 54 3.18 -9.92 22.33
C LEU A 54 2.82 -11.07 21.37
N LEU A 55 3.23 -10.98 20.09
CA LEU A 55 3.12 -12.11 19.16
C LEU A 55 3.92 -13.33 19.64
N GLY A 56 5.07 -13.11 20.27
CA GLY A 56 5.87 -14.15 20.91
C GLY A 56 5.18 -14.81 22.12
N ALA A 57 4.19 -14.14 22.73
CA ALA A 57 3.43 -14.60 23.88
C ALA A 57 2.03 -15.15 23.54
N GLY A 58 1.71 -15.37 22.25
CA GLY A 58 0.41 -15.88 21.82
C GLY A 58 -0.70 -14.84 21.71
N LYS A 59 -0.34 -13.55 21.69
CA LYS A 59 -1.30 -12.44 21.62
C LYS A 59 -1.05 -11.59 20.38
N PHE A 60 -2.12 -11.11 19.76
CA PHE A 60 -2.02 -10.09 18.73
C PHE A 60 -2.24 -8.71 19.33
N ALA A 61 -1.31 -7.79 19.05
CA ALA A 61 -1.39 -6.40 19.45
C ALA A 61 -0.64 -5.49 18.45
N LEU A 62 -0.89 -4.19 18.56
CA LEU A 62 -0.24 -3.16 17.75
C LEU A 62 0.65 -2.30 18.62
N ALA A 63 1.88 -2.08 18.16
CA ALA A 63 2.77 -1.07 18.73
C ALA A 63 2.31 0.34 18.31
N ALA A 64 1.95 0.49 17.04
CA ALA A 64 1.38 1.73 16.51
C ALA A 64 0.46 1.46 15.31
N ALA A 65 -0.57 2.29 15.14
CA ALA A 65 -1.36 2.35 13.92
C ALA A 65 -2.10 3.68 13.80
N ALA A 66 -2.13 4.24 12.60
CA ALA A 66 -2.93 5.42 12.30
C ALA A 66 -3.62 5.23 10.96
N GLY A 67 -4.77 5.88 10.77
CA GLY A 67 -5.50 5.77 9.52
C GLY A 67 -6.91 6.36 9.59
N VAL A 68 -7.74 5.93 8.64
CA VAL A 68 -9.14 6.34 8.53
C VAL A 68 -9.99 5.09 8.36
N LEU A 69 -11.04 4.95 9.16
CA LEU A 69 -12.03 3.87 9.05
C LEU A 69 -12.90 4.05 7.80
N GLU A 70 -13.61 3.01 7.38
CA GLU A 70 -14.44 3.05 6.16
C GLU A 70 -15.52 4.13 6.20
N ASP A 71 -16.03 4.46 7.40
CA ASP A 71 -17.00 5.52 7.62
C ASP A 71 -16.40 6.94 7.64
N GLY A 72 -15.09 7.08 7.43
CA GLY A 72 -14.37 8.35 7.40
C GLY A 72 -13.75 8.79 8.74
N THR A 73 -13.91 8.00 9.80
CA THR A 73 -13.40 8.40 11.12
C THR A 73 -11.90 8.18 11.22
N PRO A 74 -11.10 9.22 11.54
CA PRO A 74 -9.67 9.07 11.75
C PRO A 74 -9.37 8.37 13.08
N PHE A 75 -8.23 7.68 13.14
CA PHE A 75 -7.71 7.10 14.38
C PHE A 75 -6.18 7.14 14.41
N ALA A 76 -5.62 7.10 15.63
CA ALA A 76 -4.20 6.98 15.90
C ALA A 76 -3.96 6.26 17.23
N ILE A 77 -3.11 5.24 17.21
CA ILE A 77 -2.67 4.40 18.32
C ILE A 77 -1.13 4.40 18.34
N PRO A 78 -0.46 4.74 19.45
CA PRO A 78 -1.00 5.56 20.53
C PRO A 78 -1.33 6.96 19.98
N GLY A 79 -2.20 7.70 20.65
CA GLY A 79 -2.51 9.06 20.24
C GLY A 79 -3.94 9.43 20.57
N GLN A 80 -4.82 9.35 19.58
CA GLN A 80 -6.24 9.73 19.68
C GLN A 80 -7.13 8.59 20.18
N ALA A 81 -6.73 7.34 19.98
CA ALA A 81 -7.40 6.16 20.53
C ALA A 81 -6.51 5.48 21.58
N ASP A 82 -7.14 4.81 22.53
CA ASP A 82 -6.44 3.92 23.45
C ASP A 82 -6.06 2.62 22.72
N GLN A 83 -5.03 1.92 23.20
CA GLN A 83 -4.65 0.65 22.61
C GLN A 83 -5.80 -0.36 22.78
N PRO A 84 -6.24 -1.04 21.69
CA PRO A 84 -7.18 -2.12 21.82
C PRO A 84 -6.64 -3.21 22.75
N MET A 85 -7.54 -3.89 23.48
CA MET A 85 -7.16 -5.05 24.27
C MET A 85 -6.47 -6.09 23.37
N PRO A 86 -5.28 -6.58 23.75
CA PRO A 86 -4.60 -7.62 22.99
C PRO A 86 -5.51 -8.83 22.77
N LEU A 87 -5.51 -9.34 21.55
CA LEU A 87 -6.34 -10.47 21.15
C LEU A 87 -5.60 -11.78 21.46
N ASP A 88 -6.17 -12.59 22.35
CA ASP A 88 -5.65 -13.92 22.64
C ASP A 88 -5.94 -14.87 21.47
N LEU A 89 -4.89 -15.42 20.86
CA LEU A 89 -5.01 -16.34 19.74
C LEU A 89 -4.93 -17.79 20.24
N THR A 90 -5.99 -18.56 20.01
CA THR A 90 -6.05 -19.96 20.45
C THR A 90 -5.18 -20.87 19.59
N GLU A 91 -4.71 -21.97 20.20
CA GLU A 91 -4.02 -23.05 19.51
C GLU A 91 -5.00 -23.70 18.52
N GLY A 92 -4.80 -23.43 17.22
CA GLY A 92 -5.75 -23.82 16.16
C GLY A 92 -6.10 -22.69 15.20
N THR A 93 -5.89 -21.43 15.58
CA THR A 93 -6.04 -20.30 14.65
C THR A 93 -5.05 -20.44 13.51
N ARG A 94 -5.55 -20.57 12.28
CA ARG A 94 -4.76 -20.74 11.05
C ARG A 94 -5.40 -20.00 9.89
N ASN A 95 -4.56 -19.40 9.06
CA ASN A 95 -4.95 -18.67 7.85
C ASN A 95 -6.16 -17.72 8.07
N ALA A 96 -6.09 -16.89 9.11
CA ALA A 96 -7.17 -16.00 9.51
C ALA A 96 -6.72 -14.54 9.48
N VAL A 97 -7.54 -13.66 8.91
CA VAL A 97 -7.29 -12.22 8.94
C VAL A 97 -7.71 -11.62 10.28
N VAL A 98 -6.86 -10.76 10.85
CA VAL A 98 -7.17 -9.90 11.99
C VAL A 98 -7.61 -8.54 11.46
N TYR A 99 -8.73 -8.06 11.98
CA TYR A 99 -9.31 -6.77 11.67
C TYR A 99 -9.18 -5.81 12.84
N LEU A 100 -8.86 -4.55 12.55
CA LEU A 100 -9.12 -3.44 13.47
C LEU A 100 -10.55 -2.96 13.24
N ALA A 101 -11.36 -2.97 14.29
CA ALA A 101 -12.79 -2.71 14.20
C ALA A 101 -13.25 -1.59 15.14
N ALA A 102 -14.26 -0.84 14.70
CA ALA A 102 -14.98 0.15 15.51
C ALA A 102 -16.50 0.01 15.32
N PRO A 103 -17.32 0.18 16.37
CA PRO A 103 -18.78 0.11 16.22
C PRO A 103 -19.33 1.17 15.26
N ILE A 104 -20.24 0.79 14.37
CA ILE A 104 -20.88 1.74 13.45
C ILE A 104 -21.83 2.69 14.21
N ARG A 105 -21.95 3.93 13.74
CA ARG A 105 -22.91 4.89 14.27
C ARG A 105 -24.31 4.50 13.82
N GLN A 106 -25.24 4.40 14.76
CA GLN A 106 -26.64 4.05 14.46
C GLN A 106 -27.61 5.10 14.99
N PRO A 107 -28.62 5.47 14.18
CA PRO A 107 -29.68 6.34 14.63
C PRO A 107 -30.35 5.88 15.94
N GLY A 108 -30.39 6.76 16.93
CA GLY A 108 -31.02 6.52 18.24
C GLY A 108 -30.20 5.67 19.21
N SER A 109 -29.02 5.20 18.81
CA SER A 109 -28.13 4.43 19.70
C SER A 109 -27.15 5.33 20.45
N PRO A 110 -26.82 5.03 21.73
CA PRO A 110 -25.79 5.75 22.45
C PRO A 110 -24.42 5.66 21.76
N GLU A 111 -23.81 6.80 21.45
CA GLU A 111 -22.48 6.84 20.83
C GLU A 111 -21.33 6.76 21.87
N VAL A 112 -21.61 7.05 23.14
CA VAL A 112 -20.63 7.08 24.24
C VAL A 112 -21.00 6.08 25.32
N ALA A 113 -20.06 5.22 25.72
CA ALA A 113 -20.21 4.32 26.86
C ALA A 113 -19.84 5.04 28.17
N PHE A 114 -20.71 4.93 29.17
CA PHE A 114 -20.50 5.47 30.52
C PHE A 114 -19.77 4.52 31.48
N VAL A 115 -19.68 3.24 31.14
CA VAL A 115 -19.00 2.21 31.94
C VAL A 115 -17.98 1.48 31.07
N GLU A 116 -16.73 1.43 31.55
CA GLU A 116 -15.69 0.59 30.97
C GLU A 116 -16.03 -0.88 31.24
N GLY A 117 -16.18 -1.66 30.17
CA GLY A 117 -16.48 -3.08 30.26
C GLY A 117 -16.76 -3.71 28.89
N PRO A 118 -16.63 -5.05 28.77
CA PRO A 118 -16.90 -5.77 27.53
C PRO A 118 -18.38 -5.68 27.10
N ASP A 119 -19.30 -5.51 28.07
CA ASP A 119 -20.75 -5.47 27.87
C ASP A 119 -21.35 -4.08 27.59
N SER A 120 -20.53 -3.02 27.48
CA SER A 120 -21.01 -1.67 27.10
C SER A 120 -21.26 -1.58 25.59
N GLY A 121 -22.29 -2.33 25.17
CA GLY A 121 -22.68 -2.68 23.81
C GLY A 121 -22.66 -1.52 22.83
N GLY A 122 -21.95 -1.71 21.72
CA GLY A 122 -22.06 -0.93 20.49
C GLY A 122 -21.63 0.54 20.54
N ALA A 123 -21.31 1.12 21.70
CA ALA A 123 -20.94 2.53 21.77
C ALA A 123 -19.56 2.77 21.15
N ARG A 124 -19.49 3.76 20.26
CA ARG A 124 -18.31 4.09 19.45
C ARG A 124 -17.18 4.75 20.26
N TYR A 125 -17.54 5.50 21.30
CA TYR A 125 -16.59 6.23 22.13
C TYR A 125 -16.64 5.77 23.59
N GLY A 126 -15.48 5.78 24.25
CA GLY A 126 -15.33 5.64 25.69
C GLY A 126 -15.15 7.01 26.34
N LEU A 127 -15.69 7.18 27.54
CA LEU A 127 -15.56 8.41 28.31
C LEU A 127 -14.17 8.50 28.96
N ARG A 128 -13.52 9.67 28.89
CA ARG A 128 -12.25 9.93 29.55
C ARG A 128 -12.21 11.34 30.13
N SER A 129 -11.73 11.49 31.37
CA SER A 129 -11.50 12.81 31.96
C SER A 129 -10.30 13.51 31.30
N PHE A 130 -10.43 14.81 31.06
CA PHE A 130 -9.42 15.66 30.43
C PHE A 130 -9.41 17.05 31.09
N GLU A 131 -8.25 17.47 31.58
CA GLU A 131 -8.04 18.81 32.11
C GLU A 131 -7.69 19.79 30.98
N ALA A 132 -8.66 20.63 30.62
CA ALA A 132 -8.51 21.64 29.58
C ALA A 132 -8.05 22.98 30.19
N PHE A 133 -6.85 23.43 29.82
CA PHE A 133 -6.34 24.73 30.21
C PHE A 133 -6.92 25.83 29.31
N ASP A 134 -7.24 26.98 29.91
CA ASP A 134 -7.62 28.17 29.16
C ASP A 134 -6.40 28.70 28.38
N THR A 135 -6.56 28.95 27.09
CA THR A 135 -5.50 29.45 26.20
C THR A 135 -5.63 30.95 25.89
N HIS A 136 -6.60 31.63 26.49
CA HIS A 136 -6.91 33.04 26.24
C HIS A 136 -6.74 33.92 27.48
N SER A 137 -7.20 33.47 28.66
CA SER A 137 -7.08 34.25 29.89
C SER A 137 -5.77 33.97 30.65
N ASP A 138 -5.43 34.83 31.62
CA ASP A 138 -4.29 34.64 32.54
C ASP A 138 -4.53 33.51 33.57
N SER A 139 -5.64 32.77 33.47
CA SER A 139 -5.95 31.65 34.37
C SER A 139 -5.01 30.46 34.15
N THR A 140 -4.39 29.99 35.22
CA THR A 140 -3.59 28.75 35.20
C THR A 140 -4.37 27.52 35.65
N LEU A 141 -5.64 27.68 36.02
CA LEU A 141 -6.50 26.58 36.47
C LEU A 141 -7.14 25.87 35.28
N PRO A 142 -7.03 24.53 35.19
CA PRO A 142 -7.73 23.78 34.16
C PRO A 142 -9.22 23.60 34.49
N ALA A 143 -10.04 23.45 33.45
CA ALA A 143 -11.40 22.95 33.55
C ALA A 143 -11.42 21.44 33.31
N GLU A 144 -12.04 20.68 34.21
CA GLU A 144 -12.24 19.24 33.99
C GLU A 144 -13.36 19.00 32.97
N LEU A 145 -13.02 18.35 31.87
CA LEU A 145 -13.92 17.95 30.80
C LEU A 145 -14.01 16.43 30.69
N GLN A 146 -15.10 15.95 30.12
CA GLN A 146 -15.23 14.57 29.69
C GLN A 146 -15.12 14.52 28.16
N VAL A 147 -14.15 13.76 27.64
CA VAL A 147 -13.91 13.61 26.20
C VAL A 147 -14.17 12.19 25.75
N GLY A 148 -14.54 12.03 24.47
CA GLY A 148 -14.76 10.74 23.84
C GLY A 148 -13.49 10.19 23.18
N ARG A 149 -13.08 8.98 23.55
CA ARG A 149 -11.98 8.24 22.90
C ARG A 149 -12.55 7.13 22.00
N PRO A 150 -12.12 6.99 20.72
CA PRO A 150 -12.59 5.92 19.87
C PRO A 150 -12.34 4.54 20.49
N ARG A 151 -13.36 3.68 20.51
CA ARG A 151 -13.28 2.31 21.03
C ARG A 151 -12.93 1.35 19.91
N LEU A 152 -11.65 1.19 19.69
CA LEU A 152 -11.11 0.23 18.74
C LEU A 152 -10.96 -1.15 19.39
N ARG A 153 -11.19 -2.21 18.61
CA ARG A 153 -11.00 -3.61 19.02
C ARG A 153 -10.40 -4.44 17.90
N PHE A 154 -9.72 -5.51 18.25
CA PHE A 154 -9.35 -6.53 17.28
C PHE A 154 -10.49 -7.52 17.11
N MET A 155 -10.71 -7.97 15.87
CA MET A 155 -11.65 -9.04 15.57
C MET A 155 -11.01 -10.03 14.60
N LEU A 156 -11.23 -11.32 14.79
CA LEU A 156 -10.85 -12.35 13.83
C LEU A 156 -11.85 -12.41 12.67
N GLU A 157 -11.37 -12.85 11.51
CA GLU A 157 -12.19 -13.09 10.33
C GLU A 157 -13.39 -14.00 10.58
N THR A 158 -13.24 -14.95 11.51
CA THR A 158 -14.26 -15.92 11.93
C THR A 158 -15.34 -15.36 12.84
N GLU A 159 -15.13 -14.17 13.41
CA GLU A 159 -16.11 -13.53 14.30
C GLU A 159 -17.19 -12.77 13.52
N GLU A 160 -18.36 -12.60 14.12
CA GLU A 160 -19.43 -11.80 13.55
C GLU A 160 -19.06 -10.31 13.59
N ARG A 161 -18.80 -9.74 12.42
CA ARG A 161 -18.39 -8.34 12.24
C ARG A 161 -19.56 -7.41 11.88
N ALA A 162 -20.80 -7.91 11.92
CA ALA A 162 -21.99 -7.08 11.70
C ALA A 162 -22.08 -6.00 12.78
N GLY A 163 -22.34 -4.75 12.37
CA GLY A 163 -22.34 -3.60 13.30
C GLY A 163 -20.97 -2.96 13.55
N PHE A 164 -19.92 -3.39 12.84
CA PHE A 164 -18.60 -2.78 12.91
C PHE A 164 -18.13 -2.30 11.53
N THR A 165 -17.37 -1.20 11.51
CA THR A 165 -16.47 -0.88 10.40
C THR A 165 -15.12 -1.53 10.70
N CYS A 166 -14.50 -2.14 9.68
CA CYS A 166 -13.33 -2.99 9.87
C CYS A 166 -12.24 -2.70 8.83
N ILE A 167 -10.99 -2.72 9.26
CA ILE A 167 -9.80 -2.67 8.39
C ILE A 167 -8.99 -3.95 8.60
N GLY A 168 -8.73 -4.70 7.53
CA GLY A 168 -7.83 -5.86 7.59
C GLY A 168 -6.39 -5.40 7.79
N ILE A 169 -5.75 -5.83 8.89
CA ILE A 169 -4.44 -5.31 9.31
C ILE A 169 -3.34 -6.39 9.33
N ALA A 170 -3.68 -7.66 9.54
CA ALA A 170 -2.71 -8.74 9.52
C ALA A 170 -3.38 -10.06 9.14
N ARG A 171 -2.60 -11.02 8.64
CA ARG A 171 -3.04 -12.40 8.49
C ARG A 171 -2.19 -13.32 9.35
N ILE A 172 -2.83 -14.15 10.16
CA ILE A 172 -2.18 -15.18 10.96
C ILE A 172 -2.03 -16.41 10.07
N VAL A 173 -0.80 -16.90 9.91
CA VAL A 173 -0.52 -18.17 9.22
C VAL A 173 -0.91 -19.32 10.15
N GLU A 174 -0.34 -19.33 11.35
CA GLU A 174 -0.65 -20.30 12.39
C GLU A 174 -0.21 -19.80 13.77
N VAL A 175 -0.78 -20.42 14.81
CA VAL A 175 -0.25 -20.39 16.18
C VAL A 175 0.50 -21.71 16.43
N GLN A 176 1.77 -21.61 16.79
CA GLN A 176 2.65 -22.77 17.05
C GLN A 176 2.36 -23.42 18.40
N ALA A 177 2.89 -24.62 18.62
CA ALA A 177 2.73 -25.37 19.87
C ALA A 177 3.36 -24.67 21.09
N ASP A 178 4.36 -23.81 20.88
CA ASP A 178 4.95 -22.95 21.91
C ASP A 178 4.16 -21.64 22.14
N ARG A 179 2.97 -21.54 21.53
CA ARG A 179 2.07 -20.37 21.48
C ARG A 179 2.57 -19.20 20.66
N ARG A 180 3.70 -19.28 19.96
CA ARG A 180 4.14 -18.18 19.10
C ARG A 180 3.21 -18.02 17.91
N VAL A 181 2.89 -16.76 17.60
CA VAL A 181 2.03 -16.39 16.48
C VAL A 181 2.88 -16.11 15.26
N VAL A 182 2.66 -16.87 14.18
CA VAL A 182 3.31 -16.63 12.88
C VAL A 182 2.38 -15.79 12.01
N VAL A 183 2.84 -14.61 11.62
CA VAL A 183 2.11 -13.69 10.73
C VAL A 183 2.61 -13.82 9.29
N ASP A 184 1.71 -13.61 8.33
CA ASP A 184 2.04 -13.59 6.90
C ASP A 184 2.66 -12.24 6.54
N GLU A 185 4.00 -12.19 6.48
CA GLU A 185 4.74 -10.98 6.08
C GLU A 185 4.48 -10.54 4.64
N ARG A 186 3.78 -11.35 3.83
CA ARG A 186 3.35 -10.99 2.46
C ARG A 186 1.93 -10.44 2.42
N TYR A 187 1.21 -10.46 3.54
CA TYR A 187 -0.11 -9.86 3.63
C TYR A 187 -0.02 -8.35 3.39
N ILE A 188 -0.91 -7.84 2.55
CA ILE A 188 -0.99 -6.42 2.24
C ILE A 188 -2.23 -5.86 2.93
N PRO A 189 -2.08 -5.09 4.03
CA PRO A 189 -3.23 -4.51 4.72
C PRO A 189 -3.91 -3.45 3.85
N THR A 190 -5.19 -3.20 4.09
CA THR A 190 -5.88 -2.08 3.43
C THR A 190 -5.27 -0.77 3.90
N CYS A 191 -4.61 -0.05 3.00
CA CYS A 191 -3.81 1.13 3.32
C CYS A 191 -4.13 2.32 2.43
N LEU A 192 -3.90 3.52 2.97
CA LEU A 192 -4.04 4.79 2.24
C LEU A 192 -2.76 5.21 1.52
N ARG A 193 -1.62 4.62 1.93
CA ARG A 193 -0.30 4.93 1.39
C ARG A 193 0.52 3.65 1.31
N ILE A 194 1.27 3.46 0.21
CA ILE A 194 2.03 2.22 0.00
C ILE A 194 3.13 2.02 1.05
N SER A 195 3.65 3.10 1.67
CA SER A 195 4.64 3.00 2.74
C SER A 195 4.11 2.33 4.01
N ALA A 196 2.79 2.29 4.23
CA ALA A 196 2.18 1.65 5.39
C ALA A 196 2.12 0.13 5.26
N ALA A 197 2.35 -0.40 4.06
CA ALA A 197 2.36 -1.82 3.75
C ALA A 197 3.77 -2.24 3.31
N PRO A 198 4.58 -2.89 4.17
CA PRO A 198 5.94 -3.28 3.84
C PRO A 198 6.09 -4.04 2.50
N PRO A 199 5.18 -4.96 2.11
CA PRO A 199 5.27 -5.62 0.81
C PRO A 199 5.23 -4.65 -0.38
N LEU A 200 4.42 -3.58 -0.32
CA LEU A 200 4.31 -2.58 -1.40
C LEU A 200 5.48 -1.59 -1.38
N ALA A 201 5.92 -1.18 -0.19
CA ALA A 201 7.10 -0.32 -0.02
C ALA A 201 8.37 -1.01 -0.57
N ASN A 202 8.56 -2.29 -0.24
CA ASN A 202 9.68 -3.06 -0.76
C ASN A 202 9.57 -3.30 -2.26
N LEU A 203 8.36 -3.54 -2.77
CA LEU A 203 8.12 -3.71 -4.20
C LEU A 203 8.51 -2.47 -5.00
N VAL A 204 8.14 -1.25 -4.56
CA VAL A 204 8.49 -0.05 -5.32
C VAL A 204 10.01 0.14 -5.38
N ALA A 205 10.73 -0.10 -4.28
CA ALA A 205 12.19 -0.05 -4.25
C ALA A 205 12.83 -1.13 -5.14
N GLU A 206 12.30 -2.36 -5.11
CA GLU A 206 12.73 -3.45 -5.98
C GLU A 206 12.58 -3.09 -7.46
N LEU A 207 11.41 -2.58 -7.85
CA LEU A 207 11.14 -2.20 -9.24
C LEU A 207 12.06 -1.06 -9.71
N VAL A 208 12.34 -0.06 -8.86
CA VAL A 208 13.32 1.00 -9.18
C VAL A 208 14.69 0.40 -9.48
N GLY A 209 15.16 -0.55 -8.67
CA GLY A 209 16.43 -1.24 -8.87
C GLY A 209 16.45 -2.06 -10.16
N MET A 210 15.42 -2.89 -10.39
CA MET A 210 15.33 -3.75 -11.58
C MET A 210 15.24 -2.92 -12.87
N ILE A 211 14.42 -1.87 -12.89
CA ILE A 211 14.30 -0.97 -14.04
C ILE A 211 15.63 -0.24 -14.28
N GLY A 212 16.28 0.26 -13.23
CA GLY A 212 17.55 0.96 -13.35
C GLY A 212 18.67 0.08 -13.93
N GLN A 213 18.82 -1.14 -13.42
CA GLN A 213 19.80 -2.10 -13.95
C GLN A 213 19.54 -2.39 -15.45
N ARG A 214 18.28 -2.60 -15.82
CA ARG A 214 17.90 -2.89 -17.21
C ARG A 214 18.09 -1.69 -18.13
N ALA A 215 17.77 -0.49 -17.66
CA ALA A 215 17.98 0.76 -18.40
C ALA A 215 19.47 1.02 -18.66
N GLU A 216 20.33 0.86 -17.64
CA GLU A 216 21.78 1.06 -17.76
C GLU A 216 22.40 0.08 -18.77
N ALA A 217 21.97 -1.20 -18.71
CA ALA A 217 22.41 -2.22 -19.65
C ALA A 217 22.01 -1.90 -21.10
N LEU A 218 20.81 -1.35 -21.33
CA LEU A 218 20.36 -0.94 -22.67
C LEU A 218 21.09 0.32 -23.16
N ALA A 219 21.27 1.32 -22.29
CA ALA A 219 21.98 2.54 -22.62
C ALA A 219 23.44 2.26 -23.03
N GLY A 220 24.14 1.41 -22.27
CA GLY A 220 25.50 0.99 -22.58
C GLY A 220 25.64 0.25 -23.92
N ARG A 221 24.61 -0.51 -24.34
CA ARG A 221 24.60 -1.19 -25.66
C ARG A 221 24.40 -0.20 -26.79
N LEU A 222 23.42 0.69 -26.67
CA LEU A 222 23.11 1.69 -27.69
C LEU A 222 24.26 2.72 -27.89
N ALA A 223 25.13 2.88 -26.90
CA ALA A 223 26.32 3.72 -27.01
C ALA A 223 27.47 3.08 -27.83
N GLN A 224 27.42 1.77 -28.14
CA GLN A 224 28.52 1.10 -28.85
C GLN A 224 28.53 1.42 -30.36
N PRO A 225 29.71 1.73 -30.94
CA PRO A 225 29.84 1.96 -32.38
C PRO A 225 29.49 0.70 -33.18
N GLY A 226 28.57 0.81 -34.15
CA GLY A 226 28.10 -0.30 -34.99
C GLY A 226 26.67 -0.77 -34.69
N SER A 227 26.04 -0.26 -33.62
CA SER A 227 24.61 -0.42 -33.32
C SER A 227 23.75 0.47 -34.24
N ARG A 228 23.56 0.10 -35.51
CA ARG A 228 22.60 0.77 -36.40
C ARG A 228 21.71 -0.25 -37.14
N GLY A 229 20.52 -0.54 -36.60
CA GLY A 229 19.49 -1.41 -37.18
C GLY A 229 18.12 -1.36 -36.46
N VAL A 230 17.15 -2.15 -36.92
CA VAL A 230 15.75 -2.19 -36.37
C VAL A 230 15.71 -2.72 -34.94
N ALA A 231 16.62 -3.64 -34.56
CA ALA A 231 16.77 -4.11 -33.18
C ALA A 231 17.07 -2.95 -32.22
N ASP A 232 17.76 -1.92 -32.68
CA ASP A 232 18.11 -0.75 -31.89
C ASP A 232 16.91 0.14 -31.64
N VAL A 233 15.93 0.17 -32.56
CA VAL A 233 14.68 0.93 -32.36
C VAL A 233 13.86 0.29 -31.24
N SER A 234 13.75 -1.05 -31.22
CA SER A 234 13.03 -1.75 -30.15
C SER A 234 13.72 -1.58 -28.79
N GLN A 235 15.05 -1.68 -28.73
CA GLN A 235 15.82 -1.44 -27.52
C GLN A 235 15.73 0.01 -27.05
N PHE A 236 15.76 0.97 -27.98
CA PHE A 236 15.60 2.39 -27.69
C PHE A 236 14.20 2.69 -27.14
N LEU A 237 13.14 2.14 -27.73
CA LEU A 237 11.77 2.30 -27.24
C LEU A 237 11.57 1.69 -25.85
N LEU A 238 12.16 0.52 -25.60
CA LEU A 238 12.16 -0.07 -24.27
C LEU A 238 12.91 0.81 -23.28
N LEU A 239 14.12 1.28 -23.63
CA LEU A 239 14.88 2.21 -22.79
C LEU A 239 14.10 3.49 -22.51
N GLN A 240 13.41 4.06 -23.51
CA GLN A 240 12.55 5.23 -23.34
C GLN A 240 11.42 4.96 -22.33
N ALA A 241 10.77 3.79 -22.41
CA ALA A 241 9.75 3.40 -21.45
C ALA A 241 10.33 3.27 -20.03
N LEU A 242 11.47 2.59 -19.87
CA LEU A 242 12.15 2.44 -18.58
C LEU A 242 12.56 3.80 -17.99
N ASN A 243 13.13 4.69 -18.80
CA ASN A 243 13.53 6.04 -18.40
C ASN A 243 12.34 6.93 -18.00
N ARG A 244 11.11 6.63 -18.45
CA ARG A 244 9.91 7.31 -17.99
C ARG A 244 9.45 6.79 -16.63
N TRP A 245 9.43 5.47 -16.43
CA TRP A 245 8.86 4.88 -15.22
C TRP A 245 9.80 4.91 -14.03
N GLN A 246 11.12 4.74 -14.24
CA GLN A 246 12.11 4.74 -13.16
C GLN A 246 12.03 5.99 -12.25
N PRO A 247 12.06 7.23 -12.77
CA PRO A 247 12.01 8.41 -11.91
C PRO A 247 10.68 8.57 -11.17
N LEU A 248 9.56 8.17 -11.77
CA LEU A 248 8.25 8.20 -11.10
C LEU A 248 8.22 7.22 -9.91
N LEU A 249 8.67 5.98 -10.12
CA LEU A 249 8.73 4.99 -9.04
C LEU A 249 9.75 5.40 -7.97
N ALA A 250 10.89 5.99 -8.35
CA ALA A 250 11.88 6.49 -7.42
C ALA A 250 11.32 7.63 -6.55
N HIS A 251 10.54 8.54 -7.15
CA HIS A 251 9.84 9.58 -6.39
C HIS A 251 8.89 9.00 -5.34
N TRP A 252 8.13 7.95 -5.68
CA TRP A 252 7.22 7.29 -4.73
C TRP A 252 7.92 6.46 -3.67
N ALA A 253 9.06 5.86 -3.98
CA ALA A 253 9.87 5.11 -3.03
C ALA A 253 10.50 5.99 -1.94
N ASP A 254 10.73 7.27 -2.24
CA ASP A 254 11.30 8.26 -1.32
C ASP A 254 10.20 9.08 -0.60
N ALA A 255 9.91 10.29 -1.08
CA ALA A 255 9.00 11.22 -0.41
C ALA A 255 7.56 11.23 -0.96
N GLY A 256 7.37 10.75 -2.20
CA GLY A 256 6.13 10.92 -2.96
C GLY A 256 4.97 10.02 -2.55
N ASN A 257 5.25 8.98 -1.76
CA ASN A 257 4.32 8.06 -1.08
C ASN A 257 2.87 8.11 -1.57
N VAL A 258 2.53 7.19 -2.45
CA VAL A 258 1.27 7.20 -3.22
C VAL A 258 0.23 6.27 -2.62
N HIS A 259 -1.04 6.47 -2.98
CA HIS A 259 -2.10 5.54 -2.65
C HIS A 259 -2.05 4.27 -3.50
N PRO A 260 -2.41 3.09 -2.94
CA PRO A 260 -2.32 1.82 -3.66
C PRO A 260 -3.12 1.74 -4.95
N GLU A 261 -4.28 2.40 -5.07
CA GLU A 261 -5.05 2.39 -6.33
C GLU A 261 -4.28 3.05 -7.48
N ALA A 262 -3.73 4.25 -7.25
CA ALA A 262 -2.91 4.94 -8.25
C ALA A 262 -1.64 4.15 -8.56
N PHE A 263 -1.01 3.55 -7.55
CA PHE A 263 0.13 2.67 -7.75
C PHE A 263 -0.22 1.46 -8.62
N TYR A 264 -1.33 0.78 -8.33
CA TYR A 264 -1.83 -0.35 -9.09
C TYR A 264 -2.10 0.01 -10.55
N ALA A 265 -2.81 1.12 -10.79
CA ALA A 265 -3.10 1.62 -12.13
C ALA A 265 -1.81 1.91 -12.92
N THR A 266 -0.76 2.41 -12.26
CA THR A 266 0.54 2.59 -12.89
C THR A 266 1.23 1.26 -13.16
N LEU A 267 1.25 0.31 -12.22
CA LEU A 267 1.85 -1.01 -12.44
C LEU A 267 1.21 -1.74 -13.63
N VAL A 268 -0.12 -1.64 -13.77
CA VAL A 268 -0.85 -2.20 -14.91
C VAL A 268 -0.39 -1.57 -16.23
N GLN A 269 -0.17 -0.25 -16.27
CA GLN A 269 0.36 0.44 -17.44
C GLN A 269 1.78 0.00 -17.77
N VAL A 270 2.67 -0.05 -16.77
CA VAL A 270 4.05 -0.51 -16.96
C VAL A 270 4.07 -1.94 -17.50
N ALA A 271 3.28 -2.84 -16.91
CA ALA A 271 3.25 -4.24 -17.32
C ALA A 271 2.72 -4.40 -18.74
N GLY A 272 1.66 -3.66 -19.11
CA GLY A 272 1.12 -3.66 -20.47
C GLY A 272 2.12 -3.14 -21.50
N GLU A 273 2.89 -2.11 -21.16
CA GLU A 273 3.91 -1.59 -22.05
C GLU A 273 5.10 -2.55 -22.21
N LEU A 274 5.62 -3.09 -21.11
CA LEU A 274 6.72 -4.06 -21.14
C LEU A 274 6.37 -5.33 -21.92
N ALA A 275 5.11 -5.77 -21.84
CA ALA A 275 4.61 -6.92 -22.60
C ALA A 275 4.78 -6.77 -24.12
N THR A 276 4.83 -5.55 -24.65
CA THR A 276 5.13 -5.29 -26.08
C THR A 276 6.49 -5.89 -26.50
N PHE A 277 7.42 -5.98 -25.55
CA PHE A 277 8.80 -6.40 -25.76
C PHE A 277 9.09 -7.82 -25.23
N THR A 278 8.36 -8.25 -24.20
CA THR A 278 8.67 -9.50 -23.48
C THR A 278 7.66 -10.62 -23.74
N ASP A 279 6.42 -10.30 -24.11
CA ASP A 279 5.39 -11.31 -24.38
C ASP A 279 5.35 -11.68 -25.87
N PRO A 280 5.28 -12.97 -26.24
CA PRO A 280 5.18 -13.40 -27.65
C PRO A 280 3.99 -12.79 -28.41
N SER A 281 2.87 -12.56 -27.73
CA SER A 281 1.67 -11.93 -28.31
C SER A 281 1.79 -10.41 -28.42
N ARG A 282 2.80 -9.81 -27.78
CA ARG A 282 3.02 -8.36 -27.63
C ARG A 282 1.85 -7.64 -26.98
N ARG A 283 1.07 -8.34 -26.17
CA ARG A 283 -0.09 -7.79 -25.43
C ARG A 283 0.05 -8.13 -23.96
N GLY A 284 -0.36 -7.19 -23.10
CA GLY A 284 -0.41 -7.41 -21.66
C GLY A 284 -1.53 -8.38 -21.27
N SER A 285 -1.32 -9.05 -20.14
CA SER A 285 -2.33 -9.89 -19.49
C SER A 285 -3.58 -9.09 -19.11
N ALA A 286 -4.73 -9.78 -19.03
CA ALA A 286 -5.93 -9.23 -18.43
C ALA A 286 -5.79 -9.27 -16.89
N TYR A 287 -5.59 -8.12 -16.26
CA TYR A 287 -5.47 -8.02 -14.80
C TYR A 287 -6.85 -7.90 -14.13
N PRO A 288 -7.01 -8.40 -12.89
CA PRO A 288 -8.25 -8.23 -12.14
C PRO A 288 -8.54 -6.76 -11.83
N GLY A 289 -9.80 -6.43 -11.52
CA GLY A 289 -10.14 -5.12 -10.96
C GLY A 289 -9.45 -4.86 -9.62
N TYR A 290 -9.19 -3.59 -9.32
CA TYR A 290 -8.67 -3.17 -8.02
C TYR A 290 -9.70 -3.45 -6.91
N ARG A 291 -9.25 -4.06 -5.82
CA ARG A 291 -10.03 -4.41 -4.62
C ARG A 291 -9.30 -3.88 -3.41
N HIS A 292 -9.82 -2.81 -2.82
CA HIS A 292 -9.12 -2.11 -1.75
C HIS A 292 -9.04 -2.94 -0.46
N GLU A 293 -10.07 -3.75 -0.22
CA GLU A 293 -10.17 -4.71 0.86
C GLU A 293 -9.25 -5.95 0.69
N ASP A 294 -8.72 -6.18 -0.51
CA ASP A 294 -7.85 -7.33 -0.84
C ASP A 294 -6.76 -6.91 -1.84
N LEU A 295 -5.85 -6.05 -1.38
CA LEU A 295 -4.76 -5.53 -2.19
C LEU A 295 -3.84 -6.65 -2.69
N GLN A 296 -3.62 -7.70 -1.88
CA GLN A 296 -2.77 -8.83 -2.27
C GLN A 296 -3.29 -9.51 -3.53
N ARG A 297 -4.60 -9.75 -3.63
CA ARG A 297 -5.22 -10.35 -4.82
C ARG A 297 -5.16 -9.44 -6.05
N SER A 298 -5.30 -8.12 -5.87
CA SER A 298 -5.18 -7.17 -6.97
C SER A 298 -3.76 -7.09 -7.50
N PHE A 299 -2.76 -6.98 -6.63
CA PHE A 299 -1.37 -6.75 -7.01
C PHE A 299 -0.62 -8.01 -7.46
N ALA A 300 -0.95 -9.20 -6.93
CA ALA A 300 -0.15 -10.40 -7.18
C ALA A 300 0.08 -10.74 -8.67
N PRO A 301 -0.94 -10.70 -9.56
CA PRO A 301 -0.75 -11.02 -10.97
C PRO A 301 0.18 -10.03 -11.69
N VAL A 302 -0.01 -8.73 -11.46
CA VAL A 302 0.78 -7.68 -12.13
C VAL A 302 2.23 -7.68 -11.64
N ILE A 303 2.45 -7.93 -10.34
CA ILE A 303 3.82 -8.07 -9.78
C ILE A 303 4.56 -9.23 -10.43
N ALA A 304 3.89 -10.38 -10.59
CA ALA A 304 4.51 -11.56 -11.19
C ALA A 304 4.93 -11.30 -12.64
N ASP A 305 4.07 -10.65 -13.44
CA ASP A 305 4.37 -10.32 -14.82
C ASP A 305 5.45 -9.24 -14.95
N LEU A 306 5.45 -8.22 -14.08
CA LEU A 306 6.52 -7.21 -14.04
C LEU A 306 7.88 -7.83 -13.72
N ARG A 307 7.96 -8.68 -12.68
CA ARG A 307 9.21 -9.37 -12.33
C ARG A 307 9.69 -10.23 -13.48
N ARG A 308 8.80 -11.01 -14.12
CA ARG A 308 9.15 -11.81 -15.30
C ARG A 308 9.66 -10.94 -16.44
N ALA A 309 8.96 -9.86 -16.76
CA ALA A 309 9.32 -8.96 -17.86
C ALA A 309 10.67 -8.25 -17.61
N LEU A 310 10.95 -7.84 -16.37
CA LEU A 310 12.19 -7.16 -16.01
C LEU A 310 13.38 -8.10 -15.82
N SER A 311 13.14 -9.37 -15.49
CA SER A 311 14.17 -10.42 -15.44
C SER A 311 14.43 -11.12 -16.77
N ALA A 312 13.54 -10.99 -17.77
CA ALA A 312 13.73 -11.62 -19.06
C ALA A 312 14.98 -11.06 -19.74
N ASP A 313 16.00 -11.90 -19.93
CA ASP A 313 17.15 -11.57 -20.75
C ASP A 313 16.67 -11.29 -22.18
N ILE A 314 16.98 -10.10 -22.69
CA ILE A 314 16.87 -9.85 -24.12
C ILE A 314 18.07 -10.56 -24.72
N ASP A 315 17.85 -11.80 -25.14
CA ASP A 315 18.87 -12.71 -25.68
C ASP A 315 19.80 -11.98 -26.65
N GLN A 316 21.09 -12.16 -26.41
CA GLN A 316 22.16 -11.80 -27.35
C GLN A 316 22.12 -12.77 -28.53
N ASN A 317 21.30 -12.49 -29.54
CA ASN A 317 21.36 -13.28 -30.78
C ASN A 317 22.58 -12.94 -31.64
N ALA A 318 23.38 -11.92 -31.28
CA ALA A 318 24.60 -11.57 -31.98
C ALA A 318 25.58 -10.80 -31.09
N VAL A 319 26.87 -11.14 -31.19
CA VAL A 319 27.99 -10.38 -30.62
C VAL A 319 28.81 -9.80 -31.77
N SER A 320 29.08 -8.49 -31.75
CA SER A 320 29.94 -7.85 -32.73
C SER A 320 31.41 -8.24 -32.50
N ILE A 321 32.10 -8.71 -33.54
CA ILE A 321 33.52 -9.02 -33.50
C ILE A 321 34.28 -7.87 -34.16
N PRO A 322 34.99 -7.02 -33.39
CA PRO A 322 35.70 -5.88 -33.94
C PRO A 322 36.88 -6.35 -34.81
N LEU A 323 36.86 -5.99 -36.09
CA LEU A 323 37.94 -6.27 -37.03
C LEU A 323 39.06 -5.23 -36.89
N ARG A 324 40.28 -5.69 -36.65
CA ARG A 324 41.49 -4.86 -36.63
C ARG A 324 42.24 -5.04 -37.95
N ASP A 325 42.64 -3.94 -38.58
CA ASP A 325 43.45 -4.00 -39.80
C ASP A 325 44.86 -4.52 -39.47
N ALA A 326 45.28 -5.55 -40.21
CA ALA A 326 46.62 -6.09 -40.22
C ALA A 326 47.33 -5.68 -41.53
N ARG A 327 48.63 -5.98 -41.65
CA ARG A 327 49.39 -5.68 -42.87
C ARG A 327 48.82 -6.44 -44.08
N HIS A 328 48.93 -5.83 -45.26
CA HIS A 328 48.55 -6.43 -46.55
C HIS A 328 47.04 -6.71 -46.75
N GLY A 329 46.15 -5.84 -46.26
CA GLY A 329 44.71 -5.92 -46.57
C GLY A 329 43.95 -7.01 -45.80
N VAL A 330 44.57 -7.60 -44.79
CA VAL A 330 43.97 -8.61 -43.92
C VAL A 330 43.31 -7.93 -42.71
N ARG A 331 42.10 -8.35 -42.33
CA ARG A 331 41.41 -7.90 -41.11
C ARG A 331 41.28 -9.07 -40.13
N ILE A 332 41.57 -8.84 -38.86
CA ILE A 332 41.57 -9.86 -37.81
C ILE A 332 40.57 -9.48 -36.71
N GLY A 333 39.60 -10.34 -36.45
CA GLY A 333 38.65 -10.21 -35.35
C GLY A 333 38.93 -11.25 -34.26
N PRO A 334 39.37 -10.85 -33.05
CA PRO A 334 39.61 -11.81 -31.97
C PRO A 334 38.28 -12.32 -31.40
N ILE A 335 38.13 -13.65 -31.33
CA ILE A 335 36.98 -14.31 -30.70
C ILE A 335 37.37 -14.69 -29.28
N THR A 336 36.73 -14.05 -28.30
CA THR A 336 37.03 -14.24 -26.86
C THR A 336 36.38 -15.50 -26.30
N ASP A 337 35.20 -15.88 -26.80
CA ASP A 337 34.48 -17.09 -26.38
C ASP A 337 34.43 -18.10 -27.53
N ARG A 338 35.10 -19.25 -27.32
CA ARG A 338 35.20 -20.32 -28.32
C ARG A 338 33.86 -21.04 -28.56
N ASN A 339 32.85 -20.86 -27.71
CA ASN A 339 31.54 -21.46 -27.92
C ASN A 339 30.84 -20.92 -29.18
N TRP A 340 31.11 -19.67 -29.57
CA TRP A 340 30.59 -19.08 -30.82
C TRP A 340 31.03 -19.83 -32.08
N LEU A 341 32.22 -20.46 -32.06
CA LEU A 341 32.72 -21.25 -33.19
C LEU A 341 31.99 -22.58 -33.37
N ARG A 342 31.29 -23.07 -32.34
CA ARG A 342 30.62 -24.38 -32.35
C ARG A 342 29.13 -24.29 -32.67
N ALA A 343 28.46 -23.21 -32.28
CA ALA A 343 27.01 -23.07 -32.38
C ALA A 343 26.53 -21.73 -32.96
N GLY A 344 27.45 -20.80 -33.28
CA GLY A 344 27.11 -19.48 -33.83
C GLY A 344 27.18 -19.44 -35.35
N SER A 345 26.35 -18.58 -35.96
CA SER A 345 26.44 -18.19 -37.36
C SER A 345 27.17 -16.84 -37.50
N PHE A 346 28.15 -16.76 -38.40
CA PHE A 346 28.94 -15.55 -38.62
C PHE A 346 28.41 -14.76 -39.83
N VAL A 347 28.23 -13.46 -39.66
CA VAL A 347 27.78 -12.55 -40.72
C VAL A 347 28.83 -11.45 -40.90
N LEU A 348 29.30 -11.26 -42.13
CA LEU A 348 30.22 -10.18 -42.50
C LEU A 348 29.42 -9.07 -43.20
N SER A 349 29.24 -7.93 -42.53
CA SER A 349 28.67 -6.74 -43.16
C SER A 349 29.76 -5.97 -43.91
N VAL A 350 29.59 -5.78 -45.22
CA VAL A 350 30.52 -5.04 -46.08
C VAL A 350 29.81 -3.79 -46.58
N GLN A 351 30.40 -2.63 -46.33
CA GLN A 351 30.02 -1.37 -46.96
C GLN A 351 31.19 -0.98 -47.88
N ALA A 352 30.95 -0.99 -49.19
CA ALA A 352 31.94 -0.77 -50.24
C ALA A 352 31.61 0.48 -51.03
#